data_AF-A0A9Q9M8B9-F1
#
_entry.id   AF-A0A9Q9M8B9-F1
#
_cell.length_a   1.000
_cell.length_b   1.000
_cell.length_c   1.000
_cell.angle_alpha   90.00
_cell.angle_beta   90.00
_cell.angle_gamma   90.00
#
_symmetry.space_group_name_H-M   'P 1'
#
loop_
_entity.id
_entity.type
_entity.pdbx_description
1 polymer ?
#
loop_
_entity_poly.entity_id
_entity_poly.type
_entity_poly.pdbx_seq_one_letter_code
_entity_poly.pdbx_strand_id
1 'polypeptide(L)' 'MEFYTLLRQFADSWMLLFLFTFFIGVVVWAFRPGSTKVYQDTADIPFRHDDAPAPAAGADEPAETKEARA' A
#
# COMPACT_ATOMS: atom_id res chain seq x y z
N MET A 1 17.34 -40.33 29.43
CA MET A 1 15.94 -39.98 29.12
C MET A 1 15.65 -38.49 29.25
N GLU A 2 16.30 -37.75 30.16
CA GLU A 2 16.16 -36.28 30.31
C GLU A 2 16.32 -35.47 29.00
N PHE A 3 17.40 -35.68 28.25
CA PHE A 3 17.69 -34.88 27.05
C PHE A 3 16.73 -35.14 25.88
N TYR A 4 16.24 -36.38 25.74
CA TYR A 4 15.28 -36.76 24.71
C TYR A 4 13.91 -36.11 24.96
N THR A 5 13.46 -36.09 26.22
CA THR A 5 12.21 -35.42 26.62
C THR A 5 12.27 -33.91 26.33
N LEU A 6 13.41 -33.28 26.64
CA LEU A 6 13.64 -31.86 26.37
C LEU A 6 13.56 -31.54 24.87
N LEU A 7 14.26 -32.31 24.04
CA LEU A 7 14.24 -32.15 22.58
C LEU A 7 12.86 -32.42 21.98
N ARG A 8 12.11 -33.38 22.55
CA ARG A 8 10.77 -33.75 22.10
C ARG A 8 9.72 -32.68 22.41
N GLN A 9 9.73 -32.13 23.62
CA GLN A 9 8.82 -31.01 23.97
C GLN A 9 9.09 -29.78 23.11
N PHE A 10 10.37 -29.52 22.79
CA PHE A 10 10.72 -28.48 21.84
C PHE A 10 10.16 -28.80 20.46
N ALA A 11 10.45 -29.97 19.89
CA ALA A 11 9.99 -30.42 18.57
C ALA A 11 8.46 -30.35 18.41
N ASP A 12 7.70 -30.76 19.42
CA ASP A 12 6.23 -30.76 19.38
C ASP A 12 5.63 -29.33 19.27
N SER A 13 6.35 -28.29 19.68
CA SER A 13 5.84 -26.90 19.67
C SER A 13 6.25 -26.05 18.46
N TRP A 14 7.10 -26.57 17.55
CA TRP A 14 7.59 -25.82 16.38
C TRP A 14 6.51 -25.45 15.37
N MET A 15 5.57 -26.36 15.08
CA MET A 15 4.50 -26.07 14.13
C MET A 15 3.57 -24.96 14.65
N LEU A 16 3.29 -24.98 15.96
CA LEU A 16 2.51 -23.94 16.64
C LEU A 16 3.21 -22.57 16.56
N LEU A 17 4.51 -22.52 16.82
CA LEU A 17 5.31 -21.30 16.67
C LEU A 17 5.33 -20.79 15.23
N PHE A 18 5.50 -21.68 14.25
CA PHE A 18 5.48 -21.31 12.83
C PHE A 18 4.16 -20.63 12.45
N LEU A 19 3.02 -21.24 12.79
CA LEU A 19 1.70 -20.69 12.49
C LEU A 19 1.45 -19.37 13.22
N PHE A 20 1.91 -19.25 14.47
CA PHE A 20 1.81 -18.02 15.25
C PHE A 20 2.63 -16.88 14.64
N THR A 21 3.89 -17.12 14.28
CA THR A 21 4.74 -16.12 13.61
C THR A 21 4.19 -15.78 12.22
N PHE A 22 3.70 -16.75 11.46
CA PHE A 22 3.06 -16.53 10.17
C PHE A 22 1.82 -15.64 10.31
N PHE A 23 0.95 -15.92 11.28
CA PHE A 23 -0.22 -15.11 11.58
C PHE A 23 0.16 -13.66 11.89
N ILE A 24 1.12 -13.44 12.78
CA ILE A 24 1.62 -12.08 13.08
C ILE A 24 2.17 -11.43 11.80
N GLY A 25 2.90 -12.16 10.98
CA GLY A 25 3.40 -11.68 9.69
C GLY A 25 2.29 -11.19 8.77
N VAL A 26 1.19 -11.96 8.65
CA VAL A 26 -0.01 -11.58 7.88
C VAL A 26 -0.68 -10.35 8.49
N VAL A 27 -0.82 -10.27 9.81
CA VAL A 27 -1.40 -9.11 10.50
C VAL A 27 -0.59 -7.85 10.21
N VAL A 28 0.73 -7.90 10.40
CA VAL A 28 1.63 -6.77 10.09
C VAL A 28 1.57 -6.40 8.61
N TRP A 29 1.49 -7.38 7.71
CA TRP A 29 1.35 -7.13 6.27
C TRP A 29 0.01 -6.48 5.92
N ALA A 30 -1.09 -6.90 6.54
CA ALA A 30 -2.41 -6.31 6.32
C ALA A 30 -2.47 -4.85 6.80
N PHE A 31 -1.78 -4.53 7.89
CA PHE A 31 -1.66 -3.16 8.38
C PHE A 31 -0.57 -2.34 7.67
N ARG A 32 0.19 -2.91 6.73
CA ARG A 32 1.20 -2.18 5.96
C ARG A 32 0.49 -1.12 5.09
N PRO A 33 0.74 0.18 5.31
CA PRO A 33 0.01 1.28 4.66
C PRO A 33 0.49 1.52 3.20
N GLY A 34 0.68 0.46 2.42
CA GLY A 34 1.17 0.54 1.04
C GLY A 34 0.09 0.80 0.00
N SER A 35 -1.15 0.38 0.27
CA SER A 35 -2.25 0.46 -0.70
C SER A 35 -2.91 1.86 -0.74
N THR A 36 -2.80 2.64 0.34
CA THR A 36 -3.51 3.90 0.52
C THR A 36 -3.09 4.99 -0.47
N LYS A 37 -1.84 4.98 -0.96
CA LYS A 37 -1.32 6.07 -1.81
C LYS A 37 -1.99 6.17 -3.18
N VAL A 38 -2.41 5.04 -3.76
CA VAL A 38 -3.10 5.04 -5.07
C VAL A 38 -4.56 5.45 -4.92
N TYR A 39 -5.20 5.03 -3.82
CA TYR A 39 -6.60 5.40 -3.56
C TYR A 39 -6.77 6.86 -3.17
N GLN A 40 -5.80 7.47 -2.47
CA GLN A 40 -5.86 8.89 -2.12
C GLN A 40 -5.90 9.79 -3.36
N ASP A 41 -5.05 9.52 -4.37
CA ASP A 41 -5.00 10.35 -5.58
C ASP A 41 -6.32 10.30 -6.37
N THR A 42 -7.02 9.16 -6.37
CA THR A 42 -8.34 9.01 -7.01
C THR A 42 -9.47 9.62 -6.18
N ALA A 43 -9.42 9.46 -4.85
CA ALA A 43 -10.41 10.02 -3.94
C ALA A 43 -10.35 11.56 -3.89
N ASP A 44 -9.18 12.16 -4.16
CA ASP A 44 -9.03 13.61 -4.24
C ASP A 44 -9.54 14.20 -5.56
N ILE A 45 -9.83 13.42 -6.61
CA ILE A 45 -10.31 13.96 -7.90
C ILE A 45 -11.55 14.85 -7.75
N PRO A 46 -12.60 14.48 -6.99
CA PRO A 46 -13.79 15.31 -6.84
C PRO A 46 -13.55 16.55 -5.95
N PHE A 47 -12.64 16.47 -4.99
CA PHE A 47 -12.38 17.52 -3.98
C PHE A 47 -11.19 18.42 -4.31
N ARG A 48 -10.46 18.14 -5.40
CA ARG A 48 -9.24 18.87 -5.82
C ARG A 48 -9.43 20.37 -6.05
N HIS A 49 -10.67 20.84 -6.15
CA HIS A 49 -11.03 22.23 -6.39
C HIS A 49 -11.92 22.83 -5.28
N ASP A 50 -12.05 22.17 -4.12
CA ASP A 50 -12.84 22.69 -3.00
C ASP A 50 -12.18 23.91 -2.32
N ASP A 51 -10.85 23.92 -2.21
CA ASP A 51 -10.10 25.01 -1.56
C ASP A 51 -9.80 26.19 -2.49
N ALA A 52 -9.84 25.98 -3.81
CA ALA A 52 -9.63 27.04 -4.80
C ALA A 52 -10.37 26.70 -6.10
N PRO A 53 -11.08 27.66 -6.73
CA PRO A 53 -11.76 27.42 -7.98
C PRO A 53 -10.76 26.96 -9.04
N ALA A 54 -11.16 25.98 -9.86
CA ALA A 54 -10.36 25.52 -10.99
C ALA A 54 -9.89 26.74 -11.82
N PRO A 55 -8.60 26.81 -12.19
CA PRO A 55 -8.13 27.83 -13.11
C PRO A 55 -9.02 27.80 -14.36
N ALA A 56 -9.45 28.97 -14.83
CA ALA A 56 -10.24 29.05 -16.05
C ALA A 56 -9.52 28.26 -17.17
N ALA A 57 -10.26 27.37 -17.84
CA ALA A 57 -9.77 26.59 -18.96
C ALA A 57 -9.05 27.52 -19.95
N GLY A 58 -7.71 27.44 -19.99
CA GLY A 58 -6.84 28.34 -20.76
C GLY A 58 -5.56 28.79 -20.06
N ALA A 59 -5.33 28.44 -18.78
CA ALA A 59 -4.08 28.81 -18.09
C ALA A 59 -2.90 27.84 -18.30
N ASP A 60 -3.17 26.62 -18.79
CA ASP A 60 -2.17 25.56 -18.97
C ASP A 60 -2.10 25.04 -20.43
N GLU A 61 -2.31 25.92 -21.42
CA GLU A 61 -1.93 25.61 -22.81
C GLU A 61 -0.45 25.95 -23.00
N PRO A 62 0.49 24.98 -22.93
CA PRO A 62 1.80 25.22 -23.52
C PRO A 62 1.56 25.44 -25.01
N ALA A 63 1.97 26.61 -25.49
CA ALA A 63 1.80 27.02 -26.87
C ALA A 63 2.44 25.99 -27.82
N GLU A 64 1.66 25.02 -28.29
CA GLU A 64 2.02 24.20 -29.45
C GLU A 64 1.78 25.03 -30.71
N THR A 65 2.68 25.98 -30.90
CA THR A 65 2.88 26.68 -32.15
C THR A 65 3.47 25.69 -33.13
N LYS A 66 2.86 25.60 -34.32
CA LYS A 66 3.25 24.81 -35.51
C LYS A 66 2.79 23.34 -35.38
N GLU A 67 1.99 22.75 -36.26
CA GLU A 67 1.88 22.86 -37.71
C GLU A 67 0.50 22.38 -38.18
N ALA A 68 -0.32 23.29 -38.69
CA ALA A 68 -1.39 22.91 -39.61
C ALA A 68 -1.41 23.92 -40.75
N ARG A 69 -1.26 23.38 -41.97
CA ARG A 69 -1.56 23.98 -43.28
C ARG A 69 -0.37 24.54 -44.09
N ALA A 70 0.19 23.66 -44.92
CA ALA A 70 0.44 23.92 -46.34
C ALA A 70 0.16 22.64 -47.12
#